data_AF-A0A2N9FY19-F1
#
_entry.id   AF-A0A2N9FY19-F1
#
_cell.length_a   1.000
_cell.length_b   1.000
_cell.length_c   1.000
_cell.angle_alpha   90.00
_cell.angle_beta   90.00
_cell.angle_gamma   90.00
#
_symmetry.space_group_name_H-M   'P 1'
#
loop_
_entity.id
_entity.type
_entity.pdbx_description
1 polymer ?
#
loop_
_entity_poly.entity_id
_entity_poly.type
_entity_poly.pdbx_seq_one_letter_code
_entity_poly.pdbx_strand_id
1 'polypeptide(L)'
;MSEAGSWSQNAIQATNAWLKEGLKSRCITRDLKWGVPVPHEGFSDKVFYVWFDAPIGYVSITSCYTPEWEKWWKNPENVELYQFMGKDNVPFHTVMFPSTLLGTDENWTLMKTISVTEYLNYEAGKFSKSKGIGVFGNDAKDTNIPVEVWRYYLLTNRPEESQFWKLYKEDPLSCSLVIRTSTGLVYLLACLLEPFMPSFSLEVLKQLNFPPETPISLGKGDIDRVSRPWEILPAGHKIGTPEPLFKELKDEEVEFFRNKFAGSQADRIVRAEAEAEKVAEQLKKTKVSDSSGKKQRPAKPASESKVKATAEPQISITRLDIRVGLITSAKKHPDADSLYVEEIDVGEGQTRTVVSGLVKYIPLEEMQNRKVCVLCNLKPAAMRGIKSQAMVLAASDSEHTKVELVDPPKSACVGERVTFPGFNGEPDDVLNPKKKVWETLQVDLNTNTELVACYKDIPFTTSAGVCTVSSIASGSIR
;
A
#
# COMPACT_ATOMS: atom_id res chain seq x y z
N MET A 1 -13.11 37.74 -1.50
CA MET A 1 -13.45 36.73 -2.52
C MET A 1 -13.16 35.32 -2.03
N SER A 2 -11.93 34.96 -1.66
CA SER A 2 -11.55 33.60 -1.22
C SER A 2 -12.50 32.93 -0.20
N GLU A 3 -12.85 33.63 0.88
CA GLU A 3 -13.76 33.10 1.93
C GLU A 3 -15.19 32.89 1.41
N ALA A 4 -15.78 33.93 0.79
CA ALA A 4 -17.10 33.87 0.17
C ALA A 4 -17.18 32.89 -1.04
N GLY A 5 -16.03 32.52 -1.59
CA GLY A 5 -15.87 31.51 -2.64
C GLY A 5 -15.49 30.12 -2.11
N SER A 6 -15.44 29.91 -0.79
CA SER A 6 -15.12 28.62 -0.16
C SER A 6 -13.81 27.98 -0.67
N TRP A 7 -12.76 28.78 -0.84
CA TRP A 7 -11.44 28.30 -1.27
C TRP A 7 -10.82 27.36 -0.23
N SER A 8 -10.14 26.30 -0.67
CA SER A 8 -9.41 25.41 0.26
C SER A 8 -8.26 26.14 0.97
N GLN A 9 -8.04 25.84 2.25
CA GLN A 9 -7.14 26.61 3.12
C GLN A 9 -5.69 26.67 2.62
N ASN A 10 -5.17 25.58 2.06
CA ASN A 10 -3.85 25.54 1.41
C ASN A 10 -3.75 26.53 0.23
N ALA A 11 -4.81 26.71 -0.55
CA ALA A 11 -4.87 27.69 -1.65
C ALA A 11 -4.85 29.13 -1.13
N ILE A 12 -5.61 29.42 -0.07
CA ILE A 12 -5.63 30.74 0.59
C ILE A 12 -4.24 31.08 1.13
N GLN A 13 -3.61 30.16 1.87
CA GLN A 13 -2.29 30.35 2.47
C GLN A 13 -1.20 30.59 1.41
N ALA A 14 -1.14 29.76 0.36
CA ALA A 14 -0.17 29.90 -0.72
C ALA A 14 -0.33 31.21 -1.51
N THR A 15 -1.59 31.63 -1.75
CA THR A 15 -1.90 32.90 -2.43
C THR A 15 -1.49 34.09 -1.58
N ASN A 16 -1.83 34.09 -0.28
CA ASN A 16 -1.46 35.16 0.65
C ASN A 16 0.06 35.28 0.83
N ALA A 17 0.81 34.17 0.79
CA ALA A 17 2.27 34.19 0.79
C ALA A 17 2.84 34.90 -0.45
N TRP A 18 2.36 34.55 -1.66
CA TRP A 18 2.77 35.20 -2.91
C TRP A 18 2.46 36.70 -2.95
N LEU A 19 1.30 37.11 -2.44
CA LEU A 19 0.93 38.53 -2.37
C LEU A 19 1.80 39.28 -1.35
N LYS A 20 2.13 38.66 -0.21
CA LYS A 20 2.97 39.25 0.85
C LYS A 20 4.43 39.43 0.45
N GLU A 21 4.97 38.58 -0.42
CA GLU A 21 6.33 38.74 -0.99
C GLU A 21 6.46 39.87 -2.02
N GLY A 22 5.34 40.41 -2.50
CA GLY A 22 5.27 41.38 -3.58
C GLY A 22 5.38 40.73 -4.96
N LEU A 23 4.43 41.05 -5.84
CA LEU A 23 4.41 40.52 -7.20
C LEU A 23 5.56 41.11 -8.04
N LYS A 24 6.29 40.22 -8.72
CA LYS A 24 7.48 40.54 -9.53
C LYS A 24 7.20 40.19 -10.99
N SER A 25 7.66 41.02 -11.92
CA SER A 25 7.52 40.79 -13.36
C SER A 25 8.00 39.39 -13.75
N ARG A 26 7.19 38.66 -14.53
CA ARG A 26 7.50 37.32 -15.03
C ARG A 26 7.71 37.35 -16.54
N CYS A 27 8.71 36.64 -17.04
CA CYS A 27 8.95 36.54 -18.48
C CYS A 27 7.95 35.57 -19.14
N ILE A 28 7.09 36.08 -20.03
CA ILE A 28 6.01 35.35 -20.70
C ILE A 28 6.40 34.76 -22.07
N THR A 29 7.65 34.87 -22.52
CA THR A 29 8.13 34.36 -23.82
C THR A 29 9.30 33.40 -23.67
N ARG A 30 9.53 32.50 -24.64
CA ARG A 30 10.66 31.55 -24.64
C ARG A 30 11.23 31.31 -26.04
N ASP A 31 12.52 31.04 -26.07
CA ASP A 31 13.30 30.58 -27.21
C ASP A 31 13.08 29.08 -27.46
N LEU A 32 11.89 28.73 -27.94
CA LEU A 32 11.47 27.37 -28.28
C LEU A 32 10.74 27.37 -29.62
N LYS A 33 10.90 26.29 -30.40
CA LYS A 33 10.19 26.10 -31.69
C LYS A 33 8.78 25.52 -31.57
N TRP A 34 8.34 25.18 -30.36
CA TRP A 34 7.04 24.56 -30.10
C TRP A 34 6.33 25.30 -28.97
N GLY A 35 5.16 25.86 -29.29
CA GLY A 35 4.36 26.75 -28.44
C GLY A 35 3.55 27.71 -29.32
N VAL A 36 2.73 28.58 -28.72
CA VAL A 36 1.98 29.59 -29.46
C VAL A 36 2.93 30.72 -29.90
N PRO A 37 3.02 31.07 -31.21
CA PRO A 37 3.87 32.17 -31.68
C PRO A 37 3.49 33.52 -31.07
N VAL A 38 4.47 34.37 -30.80
CA VAL A 38 4.23 35.72 -30.27
C VAL A 38 3.92 36.69 -31.42
N PRO A 39 2.74 37.32 -31.48
CA PRO A 39 2.36 38.24 -32.56
C PRO A 39 2.96 39.64 -32.35
N HIS A 40 4.30 39.73 -32.32
CA HIS A 40 5.03 40.99 -32.13
C HIS A 40 6.27 41.04 -33.05
N GLU A 41 6.57 42.24 -33.57
CA GLU A 41 7.77 42.47 -34.39
C GLU A 41 9.04 42.12 -33.59
N GLY A 42 10.00 41.44 -34.24
CA GLY A 42 11.22 40.94 -33.60
C GLY A 42 11.07 39.69 -32.72
N PHE A 43 9.87 39.09 -32.62
CA PHE A 43 9.62 37.87 -31.83
C PHE A 43 9.26 36.64 -32.70
N SER A 44 9.53 36.66 -34.00
CA SER A 44 9.22 35.58 -34.96
C SER A 44 9.72 34.18 -34.57
N ASP A 45 10.90 34.12 -33.94
CA ASP A 45 11.54 32.86 -33.52
C ASP A 45 11.23 32.50 -32.05
N LYS A 46 10.24 33.16 -31.43
CA LYS A 46 9.87 33.00 -30.02
C LYS A 46 8.40 32.62 -29.87
N VAL A 47 8.12 31.83 -28.85
CA VAL A 47 6.76 31.41 -28.46
C VAL A 47 6.42 31.96 -27.08
N PHE A 48 5.13 31.95 -26.74
CA PHE A 48 4.70 32.17 -25.36
C PHE A 48 5.23 31.07 -24.42
N TYR A 49 5.42 31.45 -23.16
CA TYR A 49 5.85 30.53 -22.11
C TYR A 49 4.63 29.77 -21.58
N VAL A 50 4.70 28.43 -21.56
CA VAL A 50 3.59 27.52 -21.20
C VAL A 50 2.79 27.91 -19.95
N TRP A 51 3.41 28.57 -18.95
CA TRP A 51 2.73 28.98 -17.72
C TRP A 51 1.96 30.31 -17.83
N PHE A 52 2.00 30.98 -18.98
CA PHE A 52 1.19 32.14 -19.33
C PHE A 52 -0.03 31.73 -20.18
N ASP A 53 0.16 30.90 -21.19
CA ASP A 53 -0.89 30.53 -22.15
C ASP A 53 -1.66 29.24 -21.80
N ALA A 54 -1.11 28.30 -21.03
CA ALA A 54 -1.84 27.08 -20.65
C ALA A 54 -3.19 27.33 -19.93
N PRO A 55 -3.34 28.32 -19.01
CA PRO A 55 -4.64 28.67 -18.44
C PRO A 55 -5.64 29.25 -19.46
N ILE A 56 -5.15 29.94 -20.50
CA ILE A 56 -5.98 30.39 -21.64
C ILE A 56 -6.53 29.17 -22.40
N GLY A 57 -5.87 28.01 -22.29
CA GLY A 57 -6.35 26.71 -22.75
C GLY A 57 -7.77 26.35 -22.29
N TYR A 58 -8.22 26.78 -21.10
CA TYR A 58 -9.60 26.54 -20.66
C TYR A 58 -10.63 27.29 -21.54
N VAL A 59 -10.29 28.51 -21.94
CA VAL A 59 -11.12 29.34 -22.83
C VAL A 59 -11.13 28.76 -24.24
N SER A 60 -9.96 28.38 -24.78
CA SER A 60 -9.86 27.86 -26.16
C SER A 60 -10.43 26.45 -26.32
N ILE A 61 -10.35 25.59 -25.30
CA ILE A 61 -11.08 24.32 -25.27
C ILE A 61 -12.61 24.58 -25.32
N THR A 62 -13.09 25.60 -24.60
CA THR A 62 -14.51 25.97 -24.61
C THR A 62 -14.94 26.54 -25.96
N SER A 63 -14.13 27.37 -26.62
CA SER A 63 -14.43 27.89 -27.96
C SER A 63 -14.39 26.82 -29.06
N CYS A 64 -13.57 25.79 -28.90
CA CYS A 64 -13.59 24.60 -29.76
C CYS A 64 -14.82 23.70 -29.53
N TYR A 65 -15.43 23.76 -28.34
CA TYR A 65 -16.65 23.02 -28.02
C TYR A 65 -17.94 23.75 -28.44
N THR A 66 -17.98 25.08 -28.31
CA THR A 66 -19.15 25.89 -28.68
C THR A 66 -18.76 27.29 -29.20
N PRO A 67 -19.42 27.81 -30.26
CA PRO A 67 -19.25 29.21 -30.67
C PRO A 67 -19.75 30.19 -29.60
N GLU A 68 -20.61 29.76 -28.67
CA GLU A 68 -21.19 30.61 -27.61
C GLU A 68 -20.31 30.68 -26.34
N TRP A 69 -19.01 30.38 -26.43
CA TRP A 69 -18.10 30.26 -25.29
C TRP A 69 -18.01 31.52 -24.40
N GLU A 70 -18.25 32.71 -24.97
CA GLU A 70 -18.30 33.97 -24.21
C GLU A 70 -19.43 33.99 -23.17
N LYS A 71 -20.53 33.25 -23.39
CA LYS A 71 -21.60 33.10 -22.37
C LYS A 71 -21.13 32.39 -21.10
N TRP A 72 -20.00 31.69 -21.16
CA TRP A 72 -19.33 31.05 -20.02
C TRP A 72 -18.18 31.89 -19.49
N TRP A 73 -17.33 32.41 -20.36
CA TRP A 73 -16.07 33.07 -19.97
C TRP A 73 -16.12 34.60 -19.87
N LYS A 74 -17.19 35.26 -20.32
CA LYS A 74 -17.40 36.71 -20.20
C LYS A 74 -18.77 37.06 -19.57
N ASN A 75 -19.13 36.32 -18.52
CA ASN A 75 -20.46 36.38 -17.90
C ASN A 75 -20.39 36.15 -16.37
N PRO A 76 -19.58 36.93 -15.61
CA PRO A 76 -19.37 36.72 -14.17
C PRO A 76 -20.63 36.85 -13.31
N GLU A 77 -21.69 37.50 -13.82
CA GLU A 77 -22.97 37.65 -13.10
C GLU A 77 -23.79 36.35 -13.04
N ASN A 78 -23.63 35.45 -14.02
CA ASN A 78 -24.46 34.25 -14.18
C ASN A 78 -23.65 32.95 -14.15
N VAL A 79 -22.31 33.02 -14.09
CA VAL A 79 -21.42 31.84 -14.19
C VAL A 79 -20.49 31.75 -12.99
N GLU A 80 -20.67 30.70 -12.20
CA GLU A 80 -19.79 30.40 -11.07
C GLU A 80 -18.66 29.47 -11.51
N LEU A 81 -17.45 30.01 -11.69
CA LEU A 81 -16.30 29.22 -12.12
C LEU A 81 -15.64 28.50 -10.93
N TYR A 82 -15.71 27.17 -10.94
CA TYR A 82 -15.02 26.26 -10.02
C TYR A 82 -13.77 25.66 -10.69
N GLN A 83 -12.65 25.60 -9.97
CA GLN A 83 -11.42 24.95 -10.45
C GLN A 83 -10.88 23.92 -9.44
N PHE A 84 -10.42 22.78 -9.97
CA PHE A 84 -9.88 21.65 -9.20
C PHE A 84 -8.44 21.36 -9.64
N MET A 85 -7.48 21.32 -8.71
CA MET A 85 -6.07 21.13 -9.05
C MET A 85 -5.22 20.61 -7.88
N GLY A 86 -4.01 20.13 -8.17
CA GLY A 86 -2.96 19.94 -7.16
C GLY A 86 -2.27 21.27 -6.81
N LYS A 87 -1.76 21.37 -5.57
CA LYS A 87 -1.24 22.63 -5.00
C LYS A 87 -0.20 23.42 -5.81
N ASP A 88 0.62 22.75 -6.61
CA ASP A 88 1.68 23.41 -7.41
C ASP A 88 1.09 24.38 -8.44
N ASN A 89 -0.16 24.17 -8.86
CA ASN A 89 -0.86 25.01 -9.82
C ASN A 89 -1.46 26.30 -9.20
N VAL A 90 -1.51 26.43 -7.87
CA VAL A 90 -2.26 27.52 -7.19
C VAL A 90 -1.85 28.92 -7.66
N PRO A 91 -0.55 29.33 -7.65
CA PRO A 91 -0.18 30.71 -8.00
C PRO A 91 -0.52 31.09 -9.45
N PHE A 92 -0.67 30.10 -10.33
CA PHE A 92 -1.05 30.32 -11.73
C PHE A 92 -2.54 30.65 -11.86
N HIS A 93 -3.39 30.10 -10.99
CA HIS A 93 -4.85 30.24 -11.06
C HIS A 93 -5.41 31.27 -10.06
N THR A 94 -4.71 31.54 -8.95
CA THR A 94 -5.11 32.55 -7.96
C THR A 94 -4.44 33.92 -8.16
N VAL A 95 -3.32 33.98 -8.89
CA VAL A 95 -2.58 35.24 -9.14
C VAL A 95 -2.38 35.51 -10.62
N MET A 96 -1.62 34.67 -11.33
CA MET A 96 -1.11 35.03 -12.68
C MET A 96 -2.20 35.08 -13.76
N PHE A 97 -3.07 34.06 -13.86
CA PHE A 97 -4.16 34.07 -14.82
C PHE A 97 -5.23 35.14 -14.49
N PRO A 98 -5.72 35.31 -13.24
CA PRO A 98 -6.59 36.43 -12.90
C PRO A 98 -5.98 37.81 -13.22
N SER A 99 -4.68 38.00 -12.96
CA SER A 99 -3.99 39.26 -13.32
C SER A 99 -3.89 39.46 -14.83
N THR A 100 -3.82 38.38 -15.62
CA THR A 100 -3.82 38.43 -17.09
C THR A 100 -5.20 38.80 -17.62
N LEU A 101 -6.26 38.19 -17.09
CA LEU A 101 -7.65 38.51 -17.46
C LEU A 101 -8.02 39.96 -17.08
N LEU A 102 -7.75 40.37 -15.84
CA LEU A 102 -7.97 41.75 -15.38
C LEU A 102 -7.15 42.77 -16.19
N GLY A 103 -5.95 42.40 -16.65
CA GLY A 103 -5.10 43.22 -17.50
C GLY A 103 -5.63 43.48 -18.92
N THR A 104 -6.74 42.85 -19.33
CA THR A 104 -7.42 43.13 -20.60
C THR A 104 -8.51 44.20 -20.51
N ASP A 105 -8.97 44.55 -19.30
CA ASP A 105 -10.14 45.39 -19.04
C ASP A 105 -11.47 44.87 -19.64
N GLU A 106 -11.53 43.59 -20.01
CA GLU A 106 -12.75 42.90 -20.45
C GLU A 106 -13.48 42.18 -19.28
N ASN A 107 -14.79 41.97 -19.43
CA ASN A 107 -15.69 41.42 -18.40
C ASN A 107 -15.57 39.89 -18.20
N TRP A 108 -14.37 39.38 -17.91
CA TRP A 108 -14.10 37.96 -17.77
C TRP A 108 -14.75 37.32 -16.53
N THR A 109 -15.26 36.10 -16.70
CA THR A 109 -15.67 35.22 -15.61
C THR A 109 -14.45 34.77 -14.80
N LEU A 110 -14.23 35.40 -13.65
CA LEU A 110 -13.16 35.02 -12.72
C LEU A 110 -13.55 33.80 -11.88
N MET A 111 -12.54 33.06 -11.39
CA MET A 111 -12.72 31.88 -10.55
C MET A 111 -13.36 32.25 -9.21
N LYS A 112 -14.59 31.77 -8.97
CA LYS A 112 -15.28 31.89 -7.68
C LYS A 112 -14.66 30.97 -6.65
N THR A 113 -14.45 29.70 -7.00
CA THR A 113 -14.05 28.64 -6.05
C THR A 113 -12.87 27.82 -6.53
N ILE A 114 -11.95 27.49 -5.62
CA ILE A 114 -10.82 26.60 -5.88
C ILE A 114 -10.79 25.46 -4.85
N SER A 115 -10.72 24.20 -5.33
CA SER A 115 -10.51 23.01 -4.51
C SER A 115 -9.13 22.44 -4.82
N VAL A 116 -8.24 22.53 -3.84
CA VAL A 116 -6.83 22.18 -4.01
C VAL A 116 -6.44 21.02 -3.11
N THR A 117 -6.03 19.91 -3.73
CA THR A 117 -5.55 18.74 -2.99
C THR A 117 -4.05 18.80 -2.75
N GLU A 118 -3.62 18.17 -1.66
CA GLU A 118 -2.23 17.80 -1.44
C GLU A 118 -1.80 16.67 -2.40
N TYR A 119 -0.55 16.19 -2.28
CA TYR A 119 -0.09 15.06 -3.09
C TYR A 119 -0.67 13.74 -2.58
N LEU A 120 -1.19 12.93 -3.49
CA LEU A 120 -1.34 11.50 -3.25
C LEU A 120 0.04 10.83 -3.34
N ASN A 121 0.43 10.12 -2.28
CA ASN A 121 1.63 9.29 -2.25
C ASN A 121 1.30 7.86 -2.70
N TYR A 122 2.32 7.08 -3.04
CA TYR A 122 2.20 5.66 -3.36
C TYR A 122 3.08 4.87 -2.39
N GLU A 123 2.45 4.04 -1.55
CA GLU A 123 3.08 3.46 -0.36
C GLU A 123 3.82 4.55 0.46
N ALA A 124 4.98 4.22 1.03
CA ALA A 124 5.85 5.16 1.73
C ALA A 124 6.59 6.17 0.80
N GLY A 125 6.15 6.39 -0.44
CA GLY A 125 6.91 7.12 -1.45
C GLY A 125 6.09 7.94 -2.45
N LYS A 126 6.77 8.48 -3.47
CA LYS A 126 6.15 9.23 -4.58
C LYS A 126 6.11 8.38 -5.85
N PHE A 127 5.02 8.52 -6.62
CA PHE A 127 4.91 8.03 -8.00
C PHE A 127 6.14 8.43 -8.84
N SER A 128 6.68 7.50 -9.63
CA SER A 128 7.90 7.73 -10.41
C SER A 128 7.95 6.87 -11.67
N LYS A 129 7.50 7.44 -12.79
CA LYS A 129 7.41 6.74 -14.09
C LYS A 129 8.77 6.22 -14.59
N SER A 130 9.86 6.93 -14.33
CA SER A 130 11.23 6.51 -14.69
C SER A 130 11.81 5.42 -13.78
N LYS A 131 11.12 5.05 -12.69
CA LYS A 131 11.49 3.95 -11.78
C LYS A 131 10.48 2.81 -11.76
N GLY A 132 9.37 2.92 -12.50
CA GLY A 132 8.25 1.96 -12.43
C GLY A 132 7.54 1.93 -11.08
N ILE A 133 7.48 3.06 -10.36
CA ILE A 133 6.86 3.14 -9.02
C ILE A 133 5.49 3.82 -9.12
N GLY A 134 4.47 3.11 -8.66
CA GLY A 134 3.08 3.55 -8.61
C GLY A 134 2.26 3.14 -9.83
N VAL A 135 0.95 3.02 -9.62
CA VAL A 135 -0.04 2.69 -10.68
C VAL A 135 -0.35 3.95 -11.49
N PHE A 136 -0.14 3.89 -12.80
CA PHE A 136 -0.54 4.94 -13.74
C PHE A 136 -1.89 4.59 -14.39
N GLY A 137 -2.56 5.59 -14.99
CA GLY A 137 -3.92 5.42 -15.52
C GLY A 137 -4.08 4.41 -16.66
N ASN A 138 -2.99 4.02 -17.32
CA ASN A 138 -2.99 2.91 -18.28
C ASN A 138 -3.01 1.58 -17.52
N ASP A 139 -2.04 1.37 -16.63
CA ASP A 139 -1.87 0.16 -15.81
C ASP A 139 -3.15 -0.15 -15.00
N ALA A 140 -3.84 0.88 -14.50
CA ALA A 140 -5.12 0.77 -13.81
C ALA A 140 -6.18 0.01 -14.64
N LYS A 141 -6.24 0.24 -15.96
CA LYS A 141 -7.16 -0.45 -16.89
C LYS A 141 -6.81 -1.93 -17.02
N ASP A 142 -5.52 -2.25 -17.04
CA ASP A 142 -5.02 -3.60 -17.30
C ASP A 142 -5.02 -4.49 -16.03
N THR A 143 -5.29 -3.90 -14.85
CA THR A 143 -5.42 -4.65 -13.57
C THR A 143 -6.66 -5.55 -13.46
N ASN A 144 -7.65 -5.39 -14.35
CA ASN A 144 -8.97 -6.04 -14.28
C ASN A 144 -9.76 -5.75 -12.96
N ILE A 145 -9.37 -4.74 -12.19
CA ILE A 145 -10.12 -4.23 -11.03
C ILE A 145 -11.18 -3.23 -11.54
N PRO A 146 -12.46 -3.32 -11.09
CA PRO A 146 -13.52 -2.40 -11.53
C PRO A 146 -13.18 -0.93 -11.24
N VAL A 147 -13.55 -0.04 -12.17
CA VAL A 147 -13.26 1.40 -12.07
C VAL A 147 -13.95 2.05 -10.86
N GLU A 148 -15.05 1.47 -10.40
CA GLU A 148 -15.79 1.84 -9.20
C GLU A 148 -14.94 1.66 -7.94
N VAL A 149 -14.15 0.57 -7.86
CA VAL A 149 -13.26 0.29 -6.72
C VAL A 149 -12.12 1.30 -6.66
N TRP A 150 -11.49 1.58 -7.82
CA TRP A 150 -10.49 2.64 -7.94
C TRP A 150 -11.04 4.00 -7.54
N ARG A 151 -12.25 4.36 -8.02
CA ARG A 151 -12.92 5.62 -7.67
C ARG A 151 -13.25 5.71 -6.18
N TYR A 152 -13.77 4.64 -5.59
CA TYR A 152 -14.05 4.59 -4.15
C TYR A 152 -12.77 4.79 -3.33
N TYR A 153 -11.74 3.99 -3.56
CA TYR A 153 -10.48 4.06 -2.82
C TYR A 153 -9.80 5.44 -2.95
N LEU A 154 -9.75 6.01 -4.17
CA LEU A 154 -9.12 7.32 -4.42
C LEU A 154 -9.93 8.51 -3.88
N LEU A 155 -11.26 8.37 -3.68
CA LEU A 155 -12.09 9.38 -3.05
C LEU A 155 -12.07 9.29 -1.53
N THR A 156 -12.09 8.07 -0.96
CA THR A 156 -11.92 7.85 0.48
C THR A 156 -10.53 8.31 0.96
N ASN A 157 -9.50 8.16 0.12
CA ASN A 157 -8.14 8.64 0.38
C ASN A 157 -7.84 9.97 -0.36
N ARG A 158 -8.85 10.80 -0.67
CA ARG A 158 -8.63 12.11 -1.31
C ARG A 158 -7.77 12.98 -0.38
N PRO A 159 -6.60 13.47 -0.81
CA PRO A 159 -5.64 14.11 0.10
C PRO A 159 -6.04 15.56 0.41
N GLU A 160 -6.99 15.71 1.31
CA GLU A 160 -7.40 16.96 1.97
C GLU A 160 -7.02 16.90 3.45
N GLU A 161 -6.34 17.92 3.98
CA GLU A 161 -6.06 18.03 5.42
C GLU A 161 -7.30 18.46 6.26
N SER A 162 -8.50 18.06 5.85
CA SER A 162 -9.75 18.29 6.56
C SER A 162 -10.10 17.11 7.48
N GLN A 163 -9.27 16.90 8.50
CA GLN A 163 -9.61 16.02 9.62
C GLN A 163 -10.90 16.51 10.29
N PHE A 164 -12.00 15.74 10.22
CA PHE A 164 -13.33 16.22 10.66
C PHE A 164 -13.38 16.60 12.15
N TRP A 165 -12.52 16.01 12.98
CA TRP A 165 -12.36 16.36 14.39
C TRP A 165 -11.63 17.69 14.65
N LYS A 166 -10.99 18.30 13.65
CA LYS A 166 -10.55 19.71 13.68
C LYS A 166 -11.73 20.65 13.39
N LEU A 167 -12.52 20.36 12.35
CA LEU A 167 -13.69 21.16 11.97
C LEU A 167 -14.67 21.37 13.15
N TYR A 168 -14.89 20.36 13.99
CA TYR A 168 -15.70 20.49 15.21
C TYR A 168 -15.25 21.63 16.16
N LYS A 169 -13.96 21.98 16.16
CA LYS A 169 -13.38 23.04 17.00
C LYS A 169 -13.22 24.38 16.28
N GLU A 170 -13.15 24.37 14.96
CA GLU A 170 -12.76 25.51 14.12
C GLU A 170 -13.96 26.11 13.35
N ASP A 171 -14.86 25.27 12.84
CA ASP A 171 -16.13 25.68 12.22
C ASP A 171 -17.25 24.64 12.49
N PRO A 172 -18.01 24.82 13.59
CA PRO A 172 -19.14 23.95 13.92
C PRO A 172 -20.26 23.92 12.87
N LEU A 173 -20.43 24.98 12.06
CA LEU A 173 -21.48 25.05 11.04
C LEU A 173 -21.13 24.15 9.85
N SER A 174 -19.93 24.30 9.28
CA SER A 174 -19.45 23.41 8.21
C SER A 174 -19.32 21.97 8.71
N CYS A 175 -18.87 21.76 9.97
CA CYS A 175 -18.87 20.44 10.59
C CYS A 175 -20.29 19.83 10.62
N SER A 176 -21.32 20.60 10.99
CA SER A 176 -22.70 20.11 11.02
C SER A 176 -23.23 19.71 9.64
N LEU A 177 -22.87 20.46 8.58
CA LEU A 177 -23.29 20.17 7.22
C LEU A 177 -22.62 18.89 6.69
N VAL A 178 -21.31 18.71 6.92
CA VAL A 178 -20.56 17.51 6.53
C VAL A 178 -21.11 16.27 7.23
N ILE A 179 -21.38 16.35 8.53
CA ILE A 179 -21.95 15.24 9.30
C ILE A 179 -23.36 14.89 8.79
N ARG A 180 -24.28 15.86 8.67
CA ARG A 180 -25.65 15.60 8.17
C ARG A 180 -25.66 15.00 6.76
N THR A 181 -24.80 15.50 5.88
CA THR A 181 -24.63 14.96 4.51
C THR A 181 -24.15 13.50 4.56
N SER A 182 -23.09 13.22 5.32
CA SER A 182 -22.55 11.87 5.48
C SER A 182 -23.57 10.88 6.06
N THR A 183 -24.30 11.28 7.10
CA THR A 183 -25.31 10.42 7.73
C THR A 183 -26.51 10.17 6.81
N GLY A 184 -26.92 11.15 6.00
CA GLY A 184 -27.93 10.96 4.95
C GLY A 184 -27.47 10.00 3.84
N LEU A 185 -26.20 10.08 3.42
CA LEU A 185 -25.63 9.13 2.47
C LEU A 185 -25.55 7.70 3.04
N VAL A 186 -25.28 7.54 4.34
CA VAL A 186 -25.32 6.23 5.01
C VAL A 186 -26.74 5.65 5.05
N TYR A 187 -27.77 6.47 5.28
CA TYR A 187 -29.18 6.05 5.15
C TYR A 187 -29.49 5.60 3.71
N LEU A 188 -29.09 6.37 2.70
CA LEU A 188 -29.31 6.02 1.29
C LEU A 188 -28.58 4.72 0.89
N LEU A 189 -27.38 4.48 1.43
CA LEU A 189 -26.65 3.23 1.21
C LEU A 189 -27.39 2.03 1.83
N ALA A 190 -27.99 2.18 3.03
CA ALA A 190 -28.85 1.16 3.59
C ALA A 190 -30.12 0.91 2.74
N CYS A 191 -30.73 1.96 2.17
CA CYS A 191 -31.85 1.82 1.23
C CYS A 191 -31.48 1.10 -0.08
N LEU A 192 -30.26 1.28 -0.58
CA LEU A 192 -29.78 0.61 -1.79
C LEU A 192 -29.30 -0.82 -1.55
N LEU A 193 -28.77 -1.11 -0.35
CA LEU A 193 -28.24 -2.42 0.01
C LEU A 193 -29.25 -3.35 0.67
N GLU A 194 -30.43 -2.90 1.09
CA GLU A 194 -31.43 -3.77 1.76
C GLU A 194 -31.78 -5.06 0.99
N PRO A 195 -31.98 -5.05 -0.35
CA PRO A 195 -32.27 -6.28 -1.09
C PRO A 195 -31.12 -7.29 -1.15
N PHE A 196 -29.92 -6.89 -0.73
CA PHE A 196 -28.69 -7.68 -0.76
C PHE A 196 -28.14 -7.98 0.65
N MET A 197 -28.39 -7.09 1.61
CA MET A 197 -27.82 -7.05 2.96
C MET A 197 -28.83 -6.46 3.97
N PRO A 198 -30.00 -7.10 4.19
CA PRO A 198 -31.06 -6.54 5.04
C PRO A 198 -30.62 -6.39 6.50
N SER A 199 -29.73 -7.25 6.99
CA SER A 199 -29.15 -7.15 8.35
C SER A 199 -28.29 -5.90 8.55
N PHE A 200 -27.46 -5.53 7.55
CA PHE A 200 -26.72 -4.26 7.55
C PHE A 200 -27.68 -3.08 7.56
N SER A 201 -28.70 -3.10 6.70
CA SER A 201 -29.65 -1.99 6.58
C SER A 201 -30.48 -1.78 7.85
N LEU A 202 -30.90 -2.86 8.51
CA LEU A 202 -31.57 -2.80 9.82
C LEU A 202 -30.65 -2.25 10.92
N GLU A 203 -29.39 -2.67 10.97
CA GLU A 203 -28.43 -2.19 11.97
C GLU A 203 -28.08 -0.70 11.73
N VAL A 204 -27.94 -0.26 10.47
CA VAL A 204 -27.83 1.16 10.12
C VAL A 204 -29.05 1.93 10.62
N LEU A 205 -30.27 1.50 10.31
CA LEU A 205 -31.49 2.22 10.76
C LEU A 205 -31.61 2.27 12.29
N LYS A 206 -31.20 1.20 12.99
CA LYS A 206 -31.09 1.14 14.46
C LYS A 206 -30.09 2.15 15.01
N GLN A 207 -28.88 2.23 14.45
CA GLN A 207 -27.86 3.21 14.89
C GLN A 207 -28.25 4.65 14.51
N LEU A 208 -28.94 4.85 13.38
CA LEU A 208 -29.51 6.14 13.01
C LEU A 208 -30.80 6.49 13.80
N ASN A 209 -31.33 5.57 14.60
CA ASN A 209 -32.58 5.71 15.36
C ASN A 209 -33.79 6.09 14.48
N PHE A 210 -33.95 5.39 13.37
CA PHE A 210 -35.18 5.39 12.57
C PHE A 210 -36.13 4.26 13.02
N PRO A 211 -37.47 4.44 12.94
CA PRO A 211 -38.43 3.38 13.25
C PRO A 211 -38.21 2.12 12.40
N PRO A 212 -38.37 0.89 12.94
CA PRO A 212 -38.25 -0.36 12.17
C PRO A 212 -39.22 -0.48 10.98
N GLU A 213 -40.34 0.25 11.04
CA GLU A 213 -41.38 0.30 9.99
C GLU A 213 -41.07 1.33 8.89
N THR A 214 -39.92 2.00 8.92
CA THR A 214 -39.52 2.98 7.89
C THR A 214 -39.37 2.28 6.53
N PRO A 215 -40.09 2.69 5.46
CA PRO A 215 -39.98 2.04 4.16
C PRO A 215 -38.58 2.11 3.58
N ILE A 216 -37.94 0.95 3.41
CA ILE A 216 -36.57 0.82 2.89
C ILE A 216 -36.61 0.66 1.36
N SER A 217 -37.18 1.64 0.67
CA SER A 217 -37.37 1.58 -0.79
C SER A 217 -37.30 2.97 -1.42
N LEU A 218 -36.73 3.06 -2.61
CA LEU A 218 -36.64 4.30 -3.40
C LEU A 218 -37.74 4.28 -4.47
N GLY A 219 -38.87 4.91 -4.16
CA GLY A 219 -40.03 4.96 -5.04
C GLY A 219 -39.90 5.99 -6.18
N LYS A 220 -40.87 5.97 -7.10
CA LYS A 220 -41.08 7.05 -8.08
C LYS A 220 -41.65 8.30 -7.39
N GLY A 221 -40.82 8.94 -6.59
CA GLY A 221 -41.13 10.13 -5.78
C GLY A 221 -39.93 10.58 -4.94
N ASP A 222 -39.10 9.64 -4.46
CA ASP A 222 -37.99 9.95 -3.56
C ASP A 222 -36.79 10.67 -4.21
N ILE A 223 -36.76 10.86 -5.53
CA ILE A 223 -35.59 11.42 -6.24
C ILE A 223 -35.18 12.81 -5.70
N ASP A 224 -36.12 13.69 -5.38
CA ASP A 224 -35.80 15.00 -4.78
C ASP A 224 -35.20 14.84 -3.37
N ARG A 225 -35.74 13.94 -2.55
CA ARG A 225 -35.23 13.60 -1.21
C ARG A 225 -33.83 12.95 -1.26
N VAL A 226 -33.60 12.08 -2.24
CA VAL A 226 -32.29 11.45 -2.52
C VAL A 226 -31.26 12.48 -2.99
N SER A 227 -31.68 13.51 -3.73
CA SER A 227 -30.80 14.59 -4.18
C SER A 227 -30.29 15.51 -3.06
N ARG A 228 -30.91 15.44 -1.87
CA ARG A 228 -30.61 16.28 -0.70
C ARG A 228 -30.30 15.46 0.56
N PRO A 229 -29.20 14.68 0.58
CA PRO A 229 -28.86 13.84 1.73
C PRO A 229 -28.79 14.58 3.08
N TRP A 230 -28.40 15.86 3.09
CA TRP A 230 -28.37 16.71 4.29
C TRP A 230 -29.76 16.98 4.90
N GLU A 231 -30.85 16.82 4.15
CA GLU A 231 -32.24 16.97 4.60
C GLU A 231 -32.84 15.65 5.15
N ILE A 232 -32.22 14.49 4.89
CA ILE A 232 -32.74 13.16 5.28
C ILE A 232 -32.82 13.00 6.81
N LEU A 233 -31.87 13.57 7.55
CA LEU A 233 -31.94 13.70 9.01
C LEU A 233 -32.31 15.15 9.37
N PRO A 234 -33.45 15.38 10.06
CA PRO A 234 -33.85 16.71 10.47
C PRO A 234 -32.93 17.26 11.57
N ALA A 235 -32.83 18.59 11.67
CA ALA A 235 -32.05 19.24 12.71
C ALA A 235 -32.60 18.89 14.11
N GLY A 236 -31.73 18.47 15.03
CA GLY A 236 -32.11 18.02 16.37
C GLY A 236 -32.48 16.53 16.47
N HIS A 237 -32.46 15.76 15.37
CA HIS A 237 -32.60 14.30 15.43
C HIS A 237 -31.51 13.67 16.32
N LYS A 238 -31.91 12.73 17.17
CA LYS A 238 -30.98 11.98 18.03
C LYS A 238 -30.78 10.59 17.45
N ILE A 239 -29.58 10.37 16.90
CA ILE A 239 -29.09 9.02 16.55
C ILE A 239 -28.93 8.16 17.81
N GLY A 240 -28.85 6.84 17.62
CA GLY A 240 -28.49 5.88 18.66
C GLY A 240 -26.97 5.81 18.88
N THR A 241 -26.53 4.78 19.59
CA THR A 241 -25.09 4.50 19.79
C THR A 241 -24.49 3.98 18.48
N PRO A 242 -23.44 4.61 17.91
CA PRO A 242 -22.73 4.07 16.75
C PRO A 242 -21.85 2.89 17.15
N GLU A 243 -21.91 1.79 16.38
CA GLU A 243 -21.09 0.59 16.57
C GLU A 243 -20.55 0.09 15.21
N PRO A 244 -19.36 -0.55 15.13
CA PRO A 244 -18.81 -1.04 13.87
C PRO A 244 -19.74 -2.02 13.15
N LEU A 245 -20.33 -1.58 12.04
CA LEU A 245 -21.29 -2.34 11.21
C LEU A 245 -20.70 -3.61 10.59
N PHE A 246 -19.38 -3.63 10.41
CA PHE A 246 -18.62 -4.78 9.93
C PHE A 246 -17.48 -5.08 10.88
N LYS A 247 -17.20 -6.36 11.07
CA LYS A 247 -15.94 -6.84 11.65
C LYS A 247 -15.00 -7.18 10.50
N GLU A 248 -13.73 -6.84 10.67
CA GLU A 248 -12.67 -7.33 9.80
C GLU A 248 -12.64 -8.86 9.86
N LEU A 249 -12.67 -9.51 8.70
CA LEU A 249 -12.48 -10.95 8.57
C LEU A 249 -10.98 -11.23 8.57
N LYS A 250 -10.49 -11.92 9.60
CA LYS A 250 -9.08 -12.31 9.65
C LYS A 250 -8.79 -13.45 8.68
N ASP A 251 -7.56 -13.54 8.18
CA ASP A 251 -7.13 -14.66 7.33
C ASP A 251 -7.35 -16.03 8.00
N GLU A 252 -7.18 -16.09 9.32
CA GLU A 252 -7.50 -17.24 10.18
C GLU A 252 -8.96 -17.70 10.05
N GLU A 253 -9.90 -16.76 10.03
CA GLU A 253 -11.35 -17.01 9.89
C GLU A 253 -11.71 -17.34 8.44
N VAL A 254 -11.09 -16.66 7.47
CA VAL A 254 -11.25 -16.94 6.04
C VAL A 254 -10.78 -18.35 5.71
N GLU A 255 -9.64 -18.80 6.27
CA GLU A 255 -9.12 -20.15 6.09
C GLU A 255 -9.97 -21.20 6.82
N PHE A 256 -10.48 -20.90 8.02
CA PHE A 256 -11.46 -21.74 8.71
C PHE A 256 -12.72 -21.95 7.84
N PHE A 257 -13.30 -20.89 7.29
CA PHE A 257 -14.48 -21.00 6.41
C PHE A 257 -14.17 -21.69 5.09
N ARG A 258 -12.99 -21.46 4.50
CA ARG A 258 -12.49 -22.16 3.30
C ARG A 258 -12.44 -23.67 3.54
N ASN A 259 -11.83 -24.12 4.64
CA ASN A 259 -11.73 -25.53 5.01
C ASN A 259 -13.07 -26.17 5.41
N LYS A 260 -13.99 -25.39 5.99
CA LYS A 260 -15.33 -25.81 6.40
C LYS A 260 -16.29 -26.01 5.23
N PHE A 261 -16.20 -25.18 4.18
CA PHE A 261 -17.15 -25.19 3.07
C PHE A 261 -16.62 -25.77 1.75
N ALA A 262 -15.32 -26.02 1.63
CA ALA A 262 -14.75 -26.80 0.52
C ALA A 262 -15.26 -28.26 0.55
N GLY A 263 -15.88 -28.68 -0.56
CA GLY A 263 -16.44 -30.02 -0.74
C GLY A 263 -17.81 -29.98 -1.44
N SER A 264 -18.05 -30.94 -2.34
CA SER A 264 -19.34 -31.15 -3.00
C SER A 264 -20.42 -31.59 -2.01
N GLN A 265 -21.68 -31.69 -2.44
CA GLN A 265 -22.73 -32.25 -1.57
C GLN A 265 -22.45 -33.72 -1.20
N ALA A 266 -21.79 -34.50 -2.06
CA ALA A 266 -21.36 -35.85 -1.72
C ALA A 266 -20.28 -35.84 -0.63
N ASP A 267 -19.26 -34.97 -0.75
CA ASP A 267 -18.21 -34.82 0.28
C ASP A 267 -18.76 -34.32 1.62
N ARG A 268 -19.84 -33.54 1.60
CA ARG A 268 -20.55 -33.08 2.81
C ARG A 268 -21.36 -34.19 3.45
N ILE A 269 -21.97 -35.10 2.68
CA ILE A 269 -22.60 -36.32 3.22
C ILE A 269 -21.52 -37.22 3.82
N VAL A 270 -20.44 -37.52 3.08
CA VAL A 270 -19.33 -38.35 3.57
C VAL A 270 -18.63 -37.73 4.80
N ARG A 271 -18.48 -36.39 4.88
CA ARG A 271 -18.00 -35.73 6.10
C ARG A 271 -19.01 -35.77 7.25
N ALA A 272 -20.30 -35.59 7.00
CA ALA A 272 -21.33 -35.69 8.04
C ALA A 272 -21.48 -37.13 8.57
N GLU A 273 -21.36 -38.13 7.70
CA GLU A 273 -21.27 -39.55 8.06
C GLU A 273 -19.99 -39.83 8.84
N ALA A 274 -18.82 -39.33 8.39
CA ALA A 274 -17.56 -39.47 9.13
C ALA A 274 -17.53 -38.70 10.47
N GLU A 275 -18.30 -37.62 10.63
CA GLU A 275 -18.46 -36.91 11.89
C GLU A 275 -19.47 -37.62 12.81
N ALA A 276 -20.56 -38.16 12.28
CA ALA A 276 -21.46 -39.06 13.00
C ALA A 276 -20.75 -40.35 13.44
N GLU A 277 -19.89 -40.92 12.59
CA GLU A 277 -19.01 -42.03 12.94
C GLU A 277 -17.99 -41.63 14.01
N LYS A 278 -17.36 -40.45 13.95
CA LYS A 278 -16.47 -39.97 15.02
C LYS A 278 -17.20 -39.77 16.36
N VAL A 279 -18.44 -39.28 16.35
CA VAL A 279 -19.28 -39.19 17.56
C VAL A 279 -19.65 -40.60 18.06
N ALA A 280 -20.00 -41.52 17.16
CA ALA A 280 -20.21 -42.93 17.51
C ALA A 280 -18.92 -43.63 17.98
N GLU A 281 -17.75 -43.20 17.51
CA GLU A 281 -16.44 -43.72 17.92
C GLU A 281 -16.01 -43.15 19.28
N GLN A 282 -16.33 -41.89 19.59
CA GLN A 282 -16.24 -41.33 20.94
C GLN A 282 -17.15 -42.10 21.91
N LEU A 283 -18.38 -42.43 21.51
CA LEU A 283 -19.28 -43.29 22.29
C LEU A 283 -18.72 -44.72 22.48
N LYS A 284 -18.09 -45.31 21.45
CA LYS A 284 -17.41 -46.62 21.55
C LYS A 284 -16.12 -46.60 22.40
N LYS A 285 -15.37 -45.49 22.41
CA LYS A 285 -14.11 -45.33 23.17
C LYS A 285 -14.29 -45.44 24.69
N THR A 286 -15.53 -45.49 25.18
CA THR A 286 -15.87 -45.83 26.57
C THR A 286 -15.67 -47.33 26.93
N LYS A 287 -15.40 -48.24 25.96
CA LYS A 287 -15.15 -49.67 26.24
C LYS A 287 -14.03 -50.32 25.40
N VAL A 288 -12.83 -50.33 25.98
CA VAL A 288 -11.84 -51.45 26.09
C VAL A 288 -11.67 -52.45 24.92
N SER A 289 -10.48 -52.38 24.30
CA SER A 289 -9.62 -53.45 23.70
C SER A 289 -10.18 -54.34 22.55
N ASP A 290 -9.38 -55.11 21.77
CA ASP A 290 -7.96 -55.52 21.93
C ASP A 290 -7.22 -55.87 20.60
N SER A 291 -5.88 -55.98 20.69
CA SER A 291 -4.96 -56.83 19.88
C SER A 291 -4.77 -56.72 18.34
N SER A 292 -3.61 -56.16 17.94
CA SER A 292 -2.61 -56.70 16.96
C SER A 292 -2.90 -56.85 15.43
N GLY A 293 -1.90 -56.56 14.56
CA GLY A 293 -2.00 -56.90 13.10
C GLY A 293 -0.94 -56.34 12.09
N LYS A 294 0.33 -56.77 12.16
CA LYS A 294 1.49 -56.42 11.28
C LYS A 294 1.30 -56.28 9.74
N LYS A 295 2.10 -55.36 9.12
CA LYS A 295 2.65 -55.34 7.72
C LYS A 295 1.67 -54.96 6.57
N GLN A 296 2.07 -54.51 5.35
CA GLN A 296 3.41 -54.34 4.71
C GLN A 296 3.46 -53.17 3.66
N ARG A 297 4.68 -52.69 3.32
CA ARG A 297 5.05 -51.81 2.16
C ARG A 297 5.32 -52.66 0.89
N PRO A 298 5.52 -52.13 -0.35
CA PRO A 298 6.03 -50.81 -0.80
C PRO A 298 4.96 -49.98 -1.60
N ALA A 299 5.11 -49.24 -2.73
CA ALA A 299 6.17 -49.01 -3.74
C ALA A 299 6.04 -47.66 -4.53
N LYS A 300 6.59 -47.61 -5.77
CA LYS A 300 6.81 -46.50 -6.74
C LYS A 300 7.22 -47.15 -8.11
N PRO A 301 7.68 -46.48 -9.21
CA PRO A 301 7.54 -45.09 -9.70
C PRO A 301 7.23 -44.98 -11.25
N ALA A 302 7.10 -43.73 -11.77
CA ALA A 302 7.44 -43.27 -13.14
C ALA A 302 7.32 -41.72 -13.18
N SER A 303 8.37 -40.90 -13.39
CA SER A 303 9.07 -40.52 -14.65
C SER A 303 8.14 -39.99 -15.75
N GLU A 304 8.36 -38.89 -16.46
CA GLU A 304 9.28 -37.73 -16.46
C GLU A 304 8.88 -36.95 -17.74
N SER A 305 8.78 -35.62 -17.74
CA SER A 305 8.88 -34.84 -19.00
C SER A 305 9.27 -33.38 -18.71
N LYS A 306 10.28 -32.89 -19.43
CA LYS A 306 10.81 -31.52 -19.30
C LYS A 306 10.28 -30.63 -20.41
N VAL A 307 9.98 -29.36 -20.11
CA VAL A 307 9.86 -28.29 -21.11
C VAL A 307 10.62 -27.05 -20.60
N LYS A 308 11.50 -26.49 -21.45
CA LYS A 308 12.03 -25.12 -21.30
C LYS A 308 11.06 -24.18 -22.04
N ALA A 309 10.48 -23.16 -21.44
CA ALA A 309 11.06 -21.98 -20.77
C ALA A 309 11.39 -20.83 -21.74
N THR A 310 10.48 -19.86 -21.78
CA THR A 310 10.66 -18.50 -22.33
C THR A 310 9.91 -17.54 -21.39
N ALA A 311 10.63 -16.79 -20.57
CA ALA A 311 10.08 -15.82 -19.64
C ALA A 311 11.09 -14.69 -19.38
N GLU A 312 10.61 -13.46 -19.31
CA GLU A 312 11.40 -12.33 -18.82
C GLU A 312 11.51 -12.40 -17.28
N PRO A 313 12.59 -11.87 -16.66
CA PRO A 313 13.06 -12.40 -15.39
C PRO A 313 12.28 -11.89 -14.16
N GLN A 314 11.34 -12.69 -13.69
CA GLN A 314 10.90 -12.67 -12.30
C GLN A 314 12.13 -12.77 -11.37
N ILE A 315 12.23 -11.89 -10.37
CA ILE A 315 13.34 -11.94 -9.40
C ILE A 315 13.12 -13.15 -8.48
N SER A 316 13.88 -14.23 -8.73
CA SER A 316 13.85 -15.47 -7.94
C SER A 316 14.76 -15.39 -6.72
N ILE A 317 14.31 -15.99 -5.61
CA ILE A 317 15.09 -16.19 -4.39
C ILE A 317 16.41 -16.95 -4.63
N THR A 318 16.45 -17.80 -5.67
CA THR A 318 17.66 -18.55 -6.10
C THR A 318 18.81 -17.66 -6.55
N ARG A 319 18.62 -16.35 -6.72
CA ARG A 319 19.71 -15.42 -7.02
C ARG A 319 20.52 -15.02 -5.78
N LEU A 320 20.01 -15.27 -4.58
CA LEU A 320 20.77 -15.09 -3.34
C LEU A 320 21.69 -16.30 -3.10
N ASP A 321 22.88 -16.00 -2.58
CA ASP A 321 23.83 -16.99 -2.09
C ASP A 321 23.77 -17.03 -0.56
N ILE A 322 22.72 -17.66 -0.02
CA ILE A 322 22.59 -17.89 1.42
C ILE A 322 23.26 -19.23 1.74
N ARG A 323 24.23 -19.24 2.66
CA ARG A 323 24.95 -20.44 3.09
C ARG A 323 24.95 -20.62 4.60
N VAL A 324 25.19 -21.85 5.05
CA VAL A 324 25.48 -22.20 6.45
C VAL A 324 26.90 -21.75 6.79
N GLY A 325 27.03 -20.64 7.51
CA GLY A 325 28.30 -20.16 8.03
C GLY A 325 28.58 -20.67 9.44
N LEU A 326 29.85 -20.82 9.81
CA LEU A 326 30.31 -21.10 11.18
C LEU A 326 31.12 -19.92 11.71
N ILE A 327 30.65 -19.28 12.79
CA ILE A 327 31.37 -18.19 13.44
C ILE A 327 32.56 -18.76 14.21
N THR A 328 33.77 -18.60 13.66
CA THR A 328 35.02 -19.11 14.27
C THR A 328 35.52 -18.23 15.41
N SER A 329 35.26 -16.91 15.32
CA SER A 329 35.50 -15.94 16.38
C SER A 329 34.60 -14.73 16.17
N ALA A 330 34.00 -14.22 17.25
CA ALA A 330 33.40 -12.89 17.28
C ALA A 330 34.11 -12.01 18.32
N LYS A 331 34.23 -10.71 18.04
CA LYS A 331 34.85 -9.69 18.92
C LYS A 331 34.06 -8.39 18.82
N LYS A 332 34.10 -7.53 19.85
CA LYS A 332 33.54 -6.16 19.74
C LYS A 332 34.36 -5.32 18.76
N HIS A 333 33.70 -4.48 17.97
CA HIS A 333 34.35 -3.57 17.03
C HIS A 333 35.15 -2.50 17.80
N PRO A 334 36.42 -2.21 17.44
CA PRO A 334 37.25 -1.26 18.19
C PRO A 334 36.63 0.14 18.28
N ASP A 335 36.11 0.66 17.16
CA ASP A 335 35.54 2.02 17.07
C ASP A 335 34.01 2.08 17.15
N ALA A 336 33.32 1.06 17.69
CA ALA A 336 31.85 1.06 17.80
C ALA A 336 31.25 0.08 18.83
N ASP A 337 30.66 0.61 19.91
CA ASP A 337 30.04 -0.18 20.99
C ASP A 337 28.85 -1.05 20.56
N SER A 338 28.21 -0.73 19.43
CA SER A 338 27.04 -1.44 18.91
C SER A 338 27.35 -2.48 17.84
N LEU A 339 28.63 -2.71 17.50
CA LEU A 339 29.04 -3.62 16.43
C LEU A 339 29.92 -4.77 16.93
N TYR A 340 29.65 -5.98 16.44
CA TYR A 340 30.62 -7.08 16.47
C TYR A 340 31.41 -7.13 15.16
N VAL A 341 32.55 -7.79 15.20
CA VAL A 341 33.37 -8.21 14.06
C VAL A 341 33.50 -9.72 14.16
N GLU A 342 32.98 -10.44 13.17
CA GLU A 342 32.94 -11.90 13.14
C GLU A 342 33.83 -12.46 12.02
N GLU A 343 34.59 -13.51 12.30
CA GLU A 343 35.29 -14.31 11.30
C GLU A 343 34.50 -15.58 11.04
N ILE A 344 33.83 -15.65 9.88
CA ILE A 344 32.85 -16.71 9.57
C ILE A 344 33.36 -17.59 8.43
N ASP A 345 33.51 -18.89 8.67
CA ASP A 345 33.75 -19.87 7.61
C ASP A 345 32.45 -20.13 6.85
N VAL A 346 32.49 -19.96 5.52
CA VAL A 346 31.37 -20.21 4.60
C VAL A 346 31.72 -21.24 3.52
N GLY A 347 32.67 -22.14 3.83
CA GLY A 347 33.12 -23.25 2.98
C GLY A 347 34.07 -22.87 1.85
N GLU A 348 34.65 -21.67 1.89
CA GLU A 348 35.51 -21.12 0.83
C GLU A 348 37.02 -21.32 1.10
N GLY A 349 37.37 -22.03 2.18
CA GLY A 349 38.75 -22.27 2.61
C GLY A 349 39.44 -21.09 3.29
N GLN A 350 38.77 -19.94 3.37
CA GLN A 350 39.13 -18.78 4.18
C GLN A 350 37.89 -18.28 4.91
N THR A 351 38.05 -17.72 6.11
CA THR A 351 36.97 -17.01 6.79
C THR A 351 36.69 -15.69 6.09
N ARG A 352 35.43 -15.26 6.16
CA ARG A 352 35.01 -13.91 5.78
C ARG A 352 34.86 -13.04 7.01
N THR A 353 35.44 -11.86 6.99
CA THR A 353 35.18 -10.82 7.99
C THR A 353 33.76 -10.27 7.77
N VAL A 354 32.92 -10.36 8.79
CA VAL A 354 31.59 -9.76 8.85
C VAL A 354 31.56 -8.72 9.97
N VAL A 355 30.66 -7.75 9.87
CA VAL A 355 30.39 -6.77 10.92
C VAL A 355 28.88 -6.71 11.16
N SER A 356 28.42 -7.07 12.34
CA SER A 356 26.99 -7.14 12.69
C SER A 356 26.56 -6.14 13.78
N GLY A 357 25.27 -5.78 13.80
CA GLY A 357 24.67 -4.90 14.80
C GLY A 357 24.21 -5.59 16.11
N LEU A 358 24.68 -6.82 16.37
CA LEU A 358 24.03 -7.73 17.32
C LEU A 358 24.38 -7.49 18.80
N VAL A 359 25.31 -6.57 19.13
CA VAL A 359 25.82 -6.35 20.51
C VAL A 359 24.74 -6.00 21.54
N LYS A 360 23.62 -5.40 21.09
CA LYS A 360 22.48 -5.05 21.96
C LYS A 360 21.53 -6.21 22.24
N TYR A 361 21.63 -7.30 21.49
CA TYR A 361 20.62 -8.36 21.40
C TYR A 361 21.16 -9.74 21.77
N ILE A 362 22.44 -10.02 21.45
CA ILE A 362 23.06 -11.34 21.63
C ILE A 362 24.40 -11.20 22.37
N PRO A 363 24.60 -11.92 23.49
CA PRO A 363 25.87 -11.95 24.22
C PRO A 363 27.05 -12.42 23.35
N LEU A 364 28.26 -11.95 23.65
CA LEU A 364 29.46 -12.27 22.88
C LEU A 364 29.80 -13.78 22.95
N GLU A 365 29.40 -14.41 24.04
CA GLU A 365 29.56 -15.82 24.37
C GLU A 365 28.68 -16.70 23.48
N GLU A 366 27.46 -16.26 23.18
CA GLU A 366 26.50 -16.96 22.31
C GLU A 366 26.82 -16.85 20.81
N MET A 367 27.74 -15.96 20.44
CA MET A 367 28.22 -15.82 19.06
C MET A 367 29.34 -16.80 18.71
N GLN A 368 30.10 -17.34 19.68
CA GLN A 368 31.28 -18.17 19.41
C GLN A 368 30.89 -19.59 18.98
N ASN A 369 31.52 -20.12 17.93
CA ASN A 369 31.30 -21.47 17.40
C ASN A 369 29.84 -21.78 16.98
N ARG A 370 29.02 -20.76 16.76
CA ARG A 370 27.62 -20.88 16.32
C ARG A 370 27.54 -21.04 14.80
N LYS A 371 26.66 -21.92 14.33
CA LYS A 371 26.25 -21.98 12.91
C LYS A 371 25.12 -20.98 12.68
N VAL A 372 25.17 -20.25 11.57
CA VAL A 372 24.19 -19.20 11.22
C VAL A 372 23.94 -19.19 9.71
N CYS A 373 22.80 -18.67 9.26
CA CYS A 373 22.58 -18.40 7.84
C CYS A 373 23.25 -17.08 7.42
N VAL A 374 24.02 -17.10 6.34
CA VAL A 374 24.85 -15.98 5.88
C VAL A 374 24.61 -15.69 4.40
N LEU A 375 24.31 -14.45 4.06
CA LEU A 375 24.21 -13.97 2.68
C LEU A 375 25.59 -13.55 2.15
N CYS A 376 26.13 -14.33 1.22
CA CYS A 376 27.51 -14.28 0.75
C CYS A 376 27.72 -13.44 -0.53
N ASN A 377 26.68 -13.13 -1.31
CA ASN A 377 26.82 -12.43 -2.58
C ASN A 377 26.42 -10.93 -2.56
N LEU A 378 26.29 -10.32 -1.38
CA LEU A 378 26.22 -8.84 -1.28
C LEU A 378 27.58 -8.19 -1.61
N LYS A 379 27.54 -6.98 -2.18
CA LYS A 379 28.76 -6.18 -2.38
C LYS A 379 29.34 -5.75 -1.01
N PRO A 380 30.64 -6.00 -0.73
CA PRO A 380 31.23 -5.67 0.56
C PRO A 380 31.08 -4.19 0.97
N ALA A 381 30.70 -3.97 2.22
CA ALA A 381 30.37 -2.65 2.78
C ALA A 381 31.31 -2.28 3.93
N ALA A 382 31.77 -1.04 3.98
CA ALA A 382 32.63 -0.55 5.05
C ALA A 382 31.79 -0.03 6.22
N MET A 383 31.91 -0.67 7.38
CA MET A 383 31.31 -0.25 8.65
C MET A 383 32.44 0.22 9.57
N ARG A 384 32.45 1.51 9.93
CA ARG A 384 33.42 2.13 10.88
C ARG A 384 34.91 1.86 10.59
N GLY A 385 35.25 1.50 9.34
CA GLY A 385 36.62 1.24 8.86
C GLY A 385 36.83 -0.22 8.41
N ILE A 386 36.13 -1.17 9.02
CA ILE A 386 36.21 -2.59 8.69
C ILE A 386 35.24 -2.92 7.54
N LYS A 387 35.64 -3.80 6.61
CA LYS A 387 34.81 -4.22 5.47
C LYS A 387 34.08 -5.52 5.81
N SER A 388 32.75 -5.47 5.92
CA SER A 388 31.91 -6.66 5.96
C SER A 388 31.85 -7.28 4.56
N GLN A 389 32.27 -8.54 4.44
CA GLN A 389 32.36 -9.31 3.20
C GLN A 389 31.15 -10.23 2.96
N ALA A 390 30.25 -10.31 3.94
CA ALA A 390 28.97 -11.00 3.89
C ALA A 390 28.02 -10.33 4.91
N MET A 391 26.85 -10.92 5.14
CA MET A 391 25.87 -10.47 6.12
C MET A 391 25.21 -11.67 6.80
N VAL A 392 25.20 -11.70 8.13
CA VAL A 392 24.48 -12.73 8.91
C VAL A 392 23.00 -12.39 8.96
N LEU A 393 22.14 -13.38 8.72
CA LEU A 393 20.68 -13.21 8.71
C LEU A 393 20.09 -13.38 10.10
N ALA A 394 19.25 -12.43 10.51
CA ALA A 394 18.57 -12.44 11.79
C ALA A 394 17.08 -12.05 11.65
N ALA A 395 16.21 -12.76 12.37
CA ALA A 395 14.81 -12.38 12.54
C ALA A 395 14.68 -11.28 13.58
N SER A 396 13.70 -10.40 13.41
CA SER A 396 13.38 -9.32 14.35
C SER A 396 11.87 -9.14 14.47
N ASP A 397 11.43 -8.86 15.70
CA ASP A 397 10.04 -8.53 16.04
C ASP A 397 9.57 -7.21 15.40
N SER A 398 8.25 -6.99 15.41
CA SER A 398 7.60 -5.80 14.86
C SER A 398 8.06 -4.49 15.51
N GLU A 399 8.37 -4.50 16.81
CA GLU A 399 8.86 -3.33 17.56
C GLU A 399 10.39 -3.18 17.53
N HIS A 400 11.11 -4.14 16.93
CA HIS A 400 12.58 -4.21 16.87
C HIS A 400 13.27 -4.23 18.25
N THR A 401 12.56 -4.67 19.28
CA THR A 401 13.07 -4.87 20.65
C THR A 401 13.90 -6.15 20.77
N LYS A 402 13.65 -7.13 19.90
CA LYS A 402 14.27 -8.46 19.91
C LYS A 402 14.84 -8.83 18.53
N VAL A 403 16.00 -9.45 18.54
CA VAL A 403 16.67 -9.98 17.35
C VAL A 403 17.21 -11.37 17.67
N GLU A 404 16.94 -12.34 16.81
CA GLU A 404 17.39 -13.73 16.93
C GLU A 404 18.06 -14.18 15.63
N LEU A 405 19.15 -14.95 15.72
CA LEU A 405 19.84 -15.51 14.56
C LEU A 405 19.00 -16.58 13.86
N VAL A 406 19.08 -16.65 12.53
CA VAL A 406 18.52 -17.76 11.77
C VAL A 406 19.48 -18.95 11.84
N ASP A 407 19.22 -19.85 12.79
CA ASP A 407 20.05 -21.02 13.08
C ASP A 407 19.71 -22.17 12.10
N PRO A 408 20.68 -22.68 11.32
CA PRO A 408 20.50 -23.88 10.52
C PRO A 408 20.62 -25.16 11.39
N PRO A 409 20.14 -26.33 10.91
CA PRO A 409 20.24 -27.58 11.65
C PRO A 409 21.67 -27.90 12.10
N LYS A 410 21.83 -28.42 13.32
CA LYS A 410 23.16 -28.70 13.91
C LYS A 410 24.02 -29.62 13.03
N SER A 411 23.39 -30.53 12.27
CA SER A 411 24.00 -31.47 11.32
C SER A 411 24.26 -30.91 9.92
N ALA A 412 23.82 -29.70 9.57
CA ALA A 412 24.08 -29.08 8.26
C ALA A 412 25.58 -28.84 8.04
N CYS A 413 26.06 -28.93 6.80
CA CYS A 413 27.47 -28.75 6.47
C CYS A 413 27.86 -27.27 6.42
N VAL A 414 29.09 -26.93 6.82
CA VAL A 414 29.60 -25.55 6.69
C VAL A 414 29.84 -25.25 5.20
N GLY A 415 29.41 -24.08 4.73
CA GLY A 415 29.36 -23.73 3.32
C GLY A 415 28.21 -24.35 2.53
N GLU A 416 27.35 -25.14 3.16
CA GLU A 416 26.15 -25.67 2.50
C GLU A 416 25.20 -24.54 2.10
N ARG A 417 24.76 -24.55 0.84
CA ARG A 417 23.81 -23.56 0.32
C ARG A 417 22.40 -23.84 0.82
N VAL A 418 21.75 -22.82 1.38
CA VAL A 418 20.33 -22.88 1.76
C VAL A 418 19.48 -22.87 0.48
N THR A 419 18.56 -23.82 0.40
CA THR A 419 17.64 -24.02 -0.73
C THR A 419 16.20 -23.73 -0.34
N PHE A 420 15.34 -23.51 -1.34
CA PHE A 420 13.93 -23.16 -1.13
C PHE A 420 13.06 -24.12 -1.95
N PRO A 421 12.28 -25.02 -1.33
CA PRO A 421 11.44 -25.99 -2.03
C PRO A 421 10.60 -25.37 -3.15
N GLY A 422 10.75 -25.90 -4.38
CA GLY A 422 10.08 -25.40 -5.58
C GLY A 422 10.92 -24.43 -6.43
N PHE A 423 11.94 -23.77 -5.88
CA PHE A 423 12.84 -22.89 -6.62
C PHE A 423 14.15 -23.61 -7.01
N ASN A 424 14.54 -23.50 -8.28
CA ASN A 424 15.79 -24.08 -8.81
C ASN A 424 16.57 -23.01 -9.60
N GLY A 425 17.86 -22.84 -9.30
CA GLY A 425 18.73 -21.91 -10.02
C GLY A 425 19.99 -21.52 -9.23
N GLU A 426 21.00 -21.02 -9.94
CA GLU A 426 22.28 -20.58 -9.38
C GLU A 426 22.25 -19.12 -8.89
N PRO A 427 23.10 -18.75 -7.91
CA PRO A 427 23.15 -17.39 -7.39
C PRO A 427 23.86 -16.43 -8.37
N ASP A 428 23.62 -15.12 -8.22
CA ASP A 428 24.49 -14.09 -8.82
C ASP A 428 25.88 -14.14 -8.12
N ASP A 429 27.01 -14.06 -8.84
CA ASP A 429 28.35 -14.01 -8.21
C ASP A 429 28.47 -12.85 -7.20
N VAL A 430 27.95 -11.68 -7.60
CA VAL A 430 27.77 -10.49 -6.75
C VAL A 430 26.49 -9.78 -7.16
N LEU A 431 25.58 -9.59 -6.21
CA LEU A 431 24.31 -8.89 -6.40
C LEU A 431 24.55 -7.44 -6.80
N ASN A 432 24.01 -7.04 -7.95
CA ASN A 432 24.10 -5.66 -8.44
C ASN A 432 23.15 -4.73 -7.66
N PRO A 433 23.65 -3.74 -6.88
CA PRO A 433 22.78 -2.88 -6.06
C PRO A 433 21.78 -2.04 -6.87
N LYS A 434 22.05 -1.79 -8.16
CA LYS A 434 21.08 -1.09 -9.03
C LYS A 434 19.84 -1.94 -9.36
N LYS A 435 19.92 -3.27 -9.20
CA LYS A 435 18.81 -4.21 -9.42
C LYS A 435 17.97 -4.48 -8.17
N LYS A 436 18.35 -3.95 -6.99
CA LYS A 436 17.65 -4.11 -5.70
C LYS A 436 17.26 -5.56 -5.34
N VAL A 437 18.09 -6.52 -5.72
CA VAL A 437 17.74 -7.95 -5.67
C VAL A 437 17.48 -8.42 -4.25
N TRP A 438 18.32 -7.98 -3.30
CA TRP A 438 18.14 -8.26 -1.89
C TRP A 438 16.89 -7.55 -1.35
N GLU A 439 16.77 -6.25 -1.58
CA GLU A 439 15.70 -5.42 -1.01
C GLU A 439 14.30 -5.81 -1.53
N THR A 440 14.21 -6.37 -2.74
CA THR A 440 12.95 -6.91 -3.31
C THR A 440 12.62 -8.32 -2.81
N LEU A 441 13.60 -9.10 -2.34
CA LEU A 441 13.36 -10.44 -1.80
C LEU A 441 13.20 -10.42 -0.27
N GLN A 442 13.88 -9.51 0.44
CA GLN A 442 13.89 -9.39 1.89
C GLN A 442 12.49 -9.13 2.47
N VAL A 443 11.64 -8.35 1.79
CA VAL A 443 10.26 -8.07 2.24
C VAL A 443 9.40 -9.32 2.35
N ASP A 444 9.79 -10.39 1.66
CA ASP A 444 9.12 -11.70 1.67
C ASP A 444 9.81 -12.71 2.63
N LEU A 445 10.90 -12.31 3.32
CA LEU A 445 11.64 -13.16 4.26
C LEU A 445 11.12 -12.96 5.69
N ASN A 446 10.50 -13.98 6.23
CA ASN A 446 9.86 -13.95 7.54
C ASN A 446 10.12 -15.24 8.34
N THR A 447 9.71 -15.25 9.61
CA THR A 447 9.56 -16.48 10.39
C THR A 447 8.09 -16.86 10.50
N ASN A 448 7.76 -18.15 10.36
CA ASN A 448 6.38 -18.62 10.49
C ASN A 448 5.98 -18.87 11.97
N THR A 449 4.75 -19.32 12.20
CA THR A 449 4.22 -19.69 13.52
C THR A 449 4.90 -20.92 14.15
N GLU A 450 5.61 -21.73 13.36
CA GLU A 450 6.42 -22.88 13.81
C GLU A 450 7.90 -22.50 14.08
N LEU A 451 8.23 -21.20 14.07
CA LEU A 451 9.58 -20.64 14.24
C LEU A 451 10.57 -21.02 13.12
N VAL A 452 10.07 -21.46 11.97
CA VAL A 452 10.86 -21.76 10.77
C VAL A 452 11.09 -20.48 9.96
N ALA A 453 12.31 -20.28 9.46
CA ALA A 453 12.62 -19.19 8.54
C ALA A 453 12.12 -19.52 7.13
N CYS A 454 11.40 -18.58 6.50
CA CYS A 454 10.67 -18.79 5.26
C CYS A 454 10.89 -17.64 4.25
N TYR A 455 10.71 -17.95 2.96
CA TYR A 455 10.47 -17.00 1.86
C TYR A 455 9.10 -17.32 1.28
N LYS A 456 8.08 -16.47 1.47
CA LYS A 456 6.69 -16.77 1.04
C LYS A 456 6.20 -18.14 1.53
N ASP A 457 6.33 -18.35 2.84
CA ASP A 457 5.97 -19.60 3.55
C ASP A 457 6.77 -20.85 3.11
N ILE A 458 7.71 -20.72 2.17
CA ILE A 458 8.60 -21.81 1.71
C ILE A 458 9.87 -21.79 2.57
N PRO A 459 10.19 -22.89 3.29
CA PRO A 459 11.20 -22.86 4.35
C PRO A 459 12.63 -22.87 3.81
N PHE A 460 13.51 -22.15 4.51
CA PHE A 460 14.97 -22.21 4.36
C PHE A 460 15.42 -23.66 4.62
N THR A 461 15.85 -24.37 3.58
CA THR A 461 16.07 -25.82 3.63
C THR A 461 17.52 -26.20 3.35
N THR A 462 18.09 -27.03 4.23
CA THR A 462 19.37 -27.73 4.06
C THR A 462 19.13 -29.23 3.92
N SER A 463 20.14 -30.00 3.49
CA SER A 463 20.14 -31.47 3.50
C SER A 463 19.88 -32.08 4.89
N ALA A 464 20.14 -31.32 5.95
CA ALA A 464 19.94 -31.70 7.34
C ALA A 464 18.58 -31.27 7.94
N GLY A 465 17.74 -30.53 7.20
CA GLY A 465 16.45 -30.00 7.66
C GLY A 465 16.28 -28.49 7.43
N VAL A 466 15.24 -27.91 8.05
CA VAL A 466 14.90 -26.49 7.91
C VAL A 466 15.65 -25.60 8.93
N CYS A 467 15.91 -24.34 8.57
CA CYS A 467 16.48 -23.35 9.47
C CYS A 467 15.39 -22.68 10.32
N THR A 468 15.72 -22.37 11.58
CA THR A 468 14.76 -21.94 12.61
C THR A 468 15.27 -20.76 13.43
N VAL A 469 14.40 -20.14 14.23
CA VAL A 469 14.74 -19.17 15.28
C VAL A 469 14.27 -19.66 16.66
N SER A 470 14.67 -18.99 17.74
CA SER A 470 14.41 -19.47 19.10
C SER A 470 12.98 -19.19 19.60
N SER A 471 12.36 -18.08 19.21
CA SER A 471 11.01 -17.69 19.66
C SER A 471 10.31 -16.57 18.86
N ILE A 472 10.99 -15.86 17.96
CA ILE A 472 10.32 -14.84 17.12
C ILE A 472 9.46 -15.53 16.04
N ALA A 473 8.15 -15.62 16.28
CA ALA A 473 7.16 -15.94 15.25
C ALA A 473 6.70 -14.68 14.50
N SER A 474 6.38 -14.79 13.21
CA SER A 474 5.91 -13.69 12.35
C SER A 474 6.86 -12.47 12.29
N GLY A 475 8.16 -12.69 12.52
CA GLY A 475 9.19 -11.64 12.48
C GLY A 475 9.78 -11.44 11.09
N SER A 476 10.28 -10.24 10.83
CA SER A 476 11.01 -9.92 9.58
C SER A 476 12.45 -10.42 9.65
N ILE A 477 12.95 -11.08 8.59
CA ILE A 477 14.36 -11.48 8.48
C ILE A 477 15.14 -10.42 7.70
N ARG A 478 16.36 -10.09 8.17
CA ARG A 478 17.25 -9.08 7.58
C ARG A 478 18.72 -9.34 7.87
#